data_AF-A0A7V3YDU6-F1
#
_entry.id   AF-A0A7V3YDU6-F1
#
_cell.length_a   1.000
_cell.length_b   1.000
_cell.length_c   1.000
_cell.angle_alpha   90.00
_cell.angle_beta   90.00
_cell.angle_gamma   90.00
#
_symmetry.space_group_name_H-M   'P 1'
#
loop_
_entity.id
_entity.type
_entity.pdbx_description
1 polymer ?
#
loop_
_entity_poly.entity_id
_entity_poly.type
_entity_poly.pdbx_seq_one_letter_code
_entity_poly.pdbx_strand_id
1 'polypeptide(L)'
;MRLKLYTCKGFSKERSASMRWKWAFIGIFLIGSSGAQDAVERIRVNQIGYYPHGPKIAVIVEPPTTQFSVIRDTTMEVVLTGMLSEPKVWPYSEERVALADFSELNASGTYRIQVEGIGESWPFEIRPFVHQRLAMACAKGFYYQRASMALEEKWAGPWKRNGGHPDTMVYIHPSAATIGRPAG
;
A
#
# COMPACT_ATOMS: atom_id res chain seq x y z
N MET A 1 -65.03 -4.07 -32.33
CA MET A 1 -65.28 -2.77 -31.65
C MET A 1 -63.99 -1.96 -31.71
N ARG A 2 -64.09 -0.67 -32.07
CA ARG A 2 -63.04 0.21 -32.62
C ARG A 2 -61.80 0.45 -31.73
N LEU A 3 -60.63 0.52 -32.38
CA LEU A 3 -59.45 1.31 -31.96
C LEU A 3 -59.77 2.82 -31.91
N LYS A 4 -59.07 3.55 -31.03
CA LYS A 4 -58.46 4.90 -31.19
C LYS A 4 -57.76 5.24 -29.86
N LEU A 5 -56.44 5.33 -29.74
CA LEU A 5 -55.50 6.33 -30.27
C LEU A 5 -55.99 7.77 -30.11
N TYR A 6 -55.45 8.46 -29.09
CA TYR A 6 -55.15 9.90 -29.09
C TYR A 6 -53.63 9.98 -29.36
N THR A 7 -53.05 10.54 -30.44
CA THR A 7 -53.25 11.77 -31.25
C THR A 7 -53.31 13.03 -30.37
N CYS A 8 -52.59 14.14 -30.60
CA CYS A 8 -51.57 14.57 -31.57
C CYS A 8 -51.07 15.97 -31.13
N LYS A 9 -50.05 16.50 -31.84
CA LYS A 9 -49.49 17.86 -31.90
C LYS A 9 -48.31 18.10 -30.94
N GLY A 10 -47.06 18.23 -31.36
CA GLY A 10 -46.54 18.52 -32.70
C GLY A 10 -46.65 20.00 -33.04
N PHE A 11 -45.60 20.78 -32.71
CA PHE A 11 -45.20 22.00 -33.43
C PHE A 11 -43.77 22.39 -32.98
N SER A 12 -42.71 21.98 -33.68
CA SER A 12 -42.10 22.68 -34.82
C SER A 12 -41.68 24.13 -34.50
N LYS A 13 -40.37 24.39 -34.34
CA LYS A 13 -39.57 25.10 -35.36
C LYS A 13 -38.06 25.12 -35.05
N GLU A 14 -37.31 24.91 -36.12
CA GLU A 14 -35.87 24.76 -36.31
C GLU A 14 -35.00 25.99 -35.96
N ARG A 15 -33.71 25.75 -35.69
CA ARG A 15 -32.54 26.17 -36.52
C ARG A 15 -31.24 25.83 -35.78
N SER A 16 -30.51 24.80 -36.23
CA SER A 16 -29.32 24.91 -37.09
C SER A 16 -28.20 25.80 -36.54
N ALA A 17 -27.15 25.16 -36.01
CA ALA A 17 -25.77 25.56 -36.22
C ALA A 17 -24.85 24.36 -35.95
N SER A 18 -24.34 23.78 -37.03
CA SER A 18 -23.20 22.88 -37.05
C SER A 18 -21.97 23.54 -36.43
N MET A 19 -21.27 22.87 -35.51
CA MET A 19 -19.85 23.14 -35.32
C MET A 19 -19.10 21.85 -34.98
N ARG A 20 -18.48 21.30 -36.02
CA ARG A 20 -17.47 20.23 -35.96
C ARG A 20 -16.23 20.85 -35.32
N TRP A 21 -15.92 20.53 -34.06
CA TRP A 21 -14.65 20.93 -33.48
C TRP A 21 -13.62 19.81 -33.63
N LYS A 22 -13.01 19.76 -34.82
CA LYS A 22 -11.71 19.12 -35.03
C LYS A 22 -10.64 20.14 -34.66
N TRP A 23 -10.05 20.05 -33.47
CA TRP A 23 -8.70 20.55 -33.23
C TRP A 23 -7.90 19.44 -32.57
N ALA A 24 -7.07 18.81 -33.39
CA ALA A 24 -5.88 18.15 -32.92
C ALA A 24 -4.98 19.23 -32.32
N PHE A 25 -4.67 19.12 -31.04
CA PHE A 25 -3.40 19.57 -30.50
C PHE A 25 -2.78 18.38 -29.77
N ILE A 26 -1.80 17.80 -30.46
CA ILE A 26 -0.75 17.00 -29.86
C ILE A 26 -0.09 17.85 -28.79
N GLY A 27 -0.15 17.36 -27.55
CA GLY A 27 0.64 17.85 -26.44
C GLY A 27 0.99 16.64 -25.59
N ILE A 28 2.11 16.00 -25.93
CA ILE A 28 2.78 15.04 -25.05
C ILE A 28 2.88 15.68 -23.66
N PHE A 29 2.19 15.10 -22.69
CA PHE A 29 2.46 15.31 -21.27
C PHE A 29 3.14 14.06 -20.74
N LEU A 30 4.36 13.82 -21.23
CA LEU A 30 5.33 12.94 -20.58
C LEU A 30 6.35 13.85 -19.91
N ILE A 31 5.95 14.41 -18.77
CA ILE A 31 6.95 14.77 -17.77
C ILE A 31 7.36 13.43 -17.16
N GLY A 32 8.41 12.84 -17.72
CA GLY A 32 9.06 11.68 -17.12
C GLY A 32 9.70 12.11 -15.81
N SER A 33 9.02 11.89 -14.70
CA SER A 33 9.61 11.91 -13.36
C SER A 33 10.46 10.65 -13.15
N SER A 34 11.40 10.36 -14.05
CA SER A 34 12.19 9.13 -14.01
C SER A 34 13.18 9.13 -12.83
N GLY A 35 13.67 10.30 -12.42
CA GLY A 35 14.64 10.42 -11.32
C GLY A 35 14.04 10.15 -9.93
N ALA A 36 12.77 10.51 -9.69
CA ALA A 36 12.12 10.28 -8.40
C ALA A 36 11.81 8.79 -8.17
N GLN A 37 11.51 8.05 -9.24
CA GLN A 37 11.26 6.61 -9.16
C GLN A 37 12.56 5.81 -8.93
N ASP A 38 13.66 6.20 -9.57
CA ASP A 38 14.98 5.58 -9.36
C ASP A 38 15.46 5.77 -7.91
N ALA A 39 15.28 6.96 -7.35
CA ALA A 39 15.66 7.25 -5.96
C ALA A 39 14.91 6.37 -4.95
N VAL A 40 13.61 6.19 -5.18
CA VAL A 40 12.72 5.36 -4.37
C VAL A 40 13.13 3.89 -4.37
N GLU A 41 13.59 3.37 -5.51
CA GLU A 41 14.00 1.97 -5.65
C GLU A 41 15.35 1.70 -4.98
N ARG A 42 16.25 2.69 -5.05
CA ARG A 42 17.62 2.59 -4.54
C ARG A 42 17.78 2.96 -3.08
N ILE A 43 16.87 3.75 -2.50
CA ILE A 43 16.88 4.09 -1.07
C ILE A 43 15.77 3.34 -0.35
N ARG A 44 16.12 2.19 0.23
CA ARG A 44 15.16 1.28 0.86
C ARG A 44 15.05 1.57 2.37
N VAL A 45 13.84 1.90 2.80
CA VAL A 45 13.49 2.27 4.18
C VAL A 45 12.29 1.46 4.67
N ASN A 46 12.08 1.40 5.98
CA ASN A 46 10.79 0.97 6.52
C ASN A 46 9.75 2.07 6.25
N GLN A 47 8.91 1.87 5.24
CA GLN A 47 7.90 2.83 4.80
C GLN A 47 6.82 3.13 5.85
N ILE A 48 6.65 2.27 6.87
CA ILE A 48 5.75 2.54 7.99
C ILE A 48 6.44 3.47 9.00
N GLY A 49 7.72 3.22 9.27
CA GLY A 49 8.55 4.03 10.15
C GLY A 49 9.22 3.28 11.28
N TYR A 50 9.77 4.05 12.21
CA TYR A 50 10.70 3.61 13.25
C TYR A 50 10.34 4.13 14.65
N TYR A 51 10.81 3.42 15.68
CA TYR A 51 10.69 3.87 17.06
C TYR A 51 11.79 4.89 17.41
N PRO A 52 11.49 5.91 18.24
CA PRO A 52 12.45 6.95 18.62
C PRO A 52 13.80 6.39 19.08
N HIS A 53 13.78 5.48 20.07
CA HIS A 53 15.00 4.93 20.68
C HIS A 53 15.39 3.54 20.14
N GLY A 54 14.82 3.13 18.99
CA GLY A 54 15.15 1.86 18.34
C GLY A 54 16.24 2.02 17.27
N PRO A 55 16.79 0.90 16.76
CA PRO A 55 17.70 0.92 15.62
C PRO A 55 16.98 1.41 14.36
N LYS A 56 17.66 2.26 13.59
CA LYS A 56 17.13 2.90 12.39
C LYS A 56 18.15 2.84 11.27
N ILE A 57 17.88 1.97 10.31
CA ILE A 57 18.79 1.69 9.20
C ILE A 57 18.01 1.84 7.89
N ALA A 58 18.63 2.49 6.92
CA ALA A 58 18.24 2.49 5.52
C ALA A 58 19.30 1.76 4.69
N VAL A 59 18.86 1.09 3.64
CA VAL A 59 19.75 0.37 2.71
C VAL A 59 19.83 1.16 1.42
N ILE A 60 21.05 1.53 1.03
CA ILE A 60 21.32 2.29 -0.18
C ILE A 60 21.91 1.34 -1.22
N VAL A 61 21.23 1.20 -2.35
CA VAL A 61 21.64 0.35 -3.48
C VAL A 61 22.50 1.16 -4.43
N GLU A 62 23.67 0.59 -4.76
CA GLU A 62 24.69 1.18 -5.60
C GLU A 62 25.02 2.63 -5.20
N PRO A 63 25.47 2.87 -3.96
CA PRO A 63 25.72 4.23 -3.48
C PRO A 63 26.78 4.93 -4.35
N PRO A 64 26.49 6.11 -4.93
CA PRO A 64 27.45 6.90 -5.70
C PRO A 64 28.34 7.78 -4.82
N THR A 65 27.97 7.96 -3.55
CA THR A 65 28.66 8.75 -2.53
C THR A 65 28.84 7.93 -1.24
N THR A 66 29.58 8.45 -0.29
CA THR A 66 29.79 7.87 1.04
C THR A 66 28.99 8.56 2.14
N GLN A 67 28.21 9.59 1.81
CA GLN A 67 27.44 10.38 2.76
C GLN A 67 25.93 10.24 2.52
N PHE A 68 25.16 10.43 3.58
CA PHE A 68 23.72 10.57 3.51
C PHE A 68 23.24 11.67 4.46
N SER A 69 22.05 12.19 4.19
CA SER A 69 21.36 13.13 5.05
C SER A 69 19.96 12.62 5.40
N VAL A 70 19.46 13.00 6.57
CA VAL A 70 18.06 12.86 6.92
C VAL A 70 17.44 14.25 6.87
N ILE A 71 16.37 14.39 6.10
CA ILE A 71 15.65 15.65 5.92
C ILE A 71 14.24 15.55 6.48
N ARG A 72 13.70 16.66 6.98
CA ARG A 72 12.27 16.74 7.35
C ARG A 72 11.42 16.80 6.09
N ASP A 73 10.39 15.96 6.01
CA ASP A 73 9.53 15.84 4.82
C ASP A 73 8.83 17.16 4.43
N THR A 74 8.46 17.98 5.41
CA THR A 74 7.69 19.22 5.17
C THR A 74 8.55 20.42 4.80
N THR A 75 9.74 20.56 5.41
CA THR A 75 10.58 21.75 5.27
C THR A 75 11.80 21.52 4.41
N MET A 76 12.11 20.25 4.07
CA MET A 76 13.35 19.85 3.40
C MET A 76 14.62 20.23 4.18
N GLU A 77 14.48 20.56 5.47
CA GLU A 77 15.58 20.91 6.34
C GLU A 77 16.37 19.65 6.72
N VAL A 78 17.70 19.72 6.59
CA VAL A 78 18.61 18.66 7.02
C VAL A 78 18.65 18.63 8.55
N VAL A 79 18.24 17.51 9.14
CA VAL A 79 18.22 17.31 10.59
C VAL A 79 19.35 16.42 11.10
N LEU A 80 19.95 15.62 10.22
CA LEU A 80 21.07 14.75 10.53
C LEU A 80 21.87 14.47 9.26
N THR A 81 23.19 14.41 9.39
CA THR A 81 24.12 13.97 8.33
C THR A 81 24.94 12.80 8.86
N GLY A 82 25.22 11.81 8.02
CA GLY A 82 25.99 10.65 8.42
C GLY A 82 26.81 10.04 7.28
N MET A 83 27.71 9.12 7.64
CA MET A 83 28.50 8.34 6.71
C MET A 83 27.84 7.00 6.45
N LEU A 84 27.82 6.57 5.20
CA LEU A 84 27.43 5.22 4.81
C LEU A 84 28.50 4.22 5.28
N SER A 85 28.05 3.01 5.60
CA SER A 85 28.96 1.89 5.79
C SER A 85 29.75 1.61 4.51
N GLU A 86 30.86 0.87 4.63
CA GLU A 86 31.53 0.33 3.45
C GLU A 86 30.54 -0.48 2.59
N PRO A 87 30.46 -0.21 1.26
CA PRO A 87 29.58 -0.95 0.38
C PRO A 87 29.98 -2.42 0.29
N LYS A 88 29.00 -3.33 0.40
CA LYS A 88 29.20 -4.78 0.30
C LYS A 88 28.18 -5.37 -0.67
N VAL A 89 28.54 -6.46 -1.35
CA VAL A 89 27.61 -7.20 -2.20
C VAL A 89 26.75 -8.10 -1.32
N TRP A 90 25.43 -7.98 -1.46
CA TRP A 90 24.49 -8.85 -0.77
C TRP A 90 24.27 -10.14 -1.57
N PRO A 91 24.61 -11.33 -1.04
CA PRO A 91 24.71 -12.55 -1.84
C PRO A 91 23.37 -13.05 -2.41
N TYR A 92 22.23 -12.66 -1.81
CA TYR A 92 20.92 -13.13 -2.26
C TYR A 92 20.31 -12.28 -3.38
N SER A 93 20.68 -11.00 -3.46
CA SER A 93 20.22 -10.10 -4.53
C SER A 93 21.31 -9.74 -5.53
N GLU A 94 22.57 -10.06 -5.23
CA GLU A 94 23.76 -9.69 -6.01
C GLU A 94 23.96 -8.17 -6.15
N GLU A 95 23.27 -7.39 -5.32
CA GLU A 95 23.34 -5.92 -5.33
C GLU A 95 24.47 -5.43 -4.42
N ARG A 96 25.18 -4.38 -4.87
CA ARG A 96 26.12 -3.65 -4.02
C ARG A 96 25.36 -2.65 -3.14
N VAL A 97 25.39 -2.84 -1.82
CA VAL A 97 24.61 -2.03 -0.87
C VAL A 97 25.49 -1.42 0.21
N ALA A 98 25.10 -0.25 0.70
CA ALA A 98 25.63 0.33 1.93
C ALA A 98 24.51 0.66 2.92
N LEU A 99 24.84 0.70 4.21
CA LEU A 99 23.89 0.98 5.28
C LEU A 99 24.04 2.44 5.71
N ALA A 100 22.90 3.12 5.85
CA ALA A 100 22.78 4.42 6.49
C ALA A 100 22.16 4.22 7.88
N ASP A 101 22.95 4.38 8.93
CA ASP A 101 22.48 4.31 10.32
C ASP A 101 22.17 5.72 10.82
N PHE A 102 20.90 5.98 11.12
CA PHE A 102 20.40 7.25 11.66
C PHE A 102 19.73 7.03 13.02
N SER A 103 20.21 6.04 13.78
CA SER A 103 19.68 5.67 15.10
C SER A 103 19.73 6.81 16.11
N GLU A 104 20.62 7.79 15.93
CA GLU A 104 20.73 8.99 16.78
C GLU A 104 19.52 9.93 16.68
N LEU A 105 18.74 9.87 15.59
CA LEU A 105 17.56 10.72 15.40
C LEU A 105 16.38 10.23 16.24
N ASN A 106 16.22 10.79 17.43
CA ASN A 106 15.14 10.41 18.35
C ASN A 106 13.87 11.27 18.23
N ALA A 107 13.97 12.44 17.58
CA ALA A 107 12.86 13.37 17.47
C ALA A 107 11.71 12.76 16.66
N SER A 108 10.48 12.90 17.17
CA SER A 108 9.31 12.43 16.43
C SER A 108 8.97 13.36 15.27
N GLY A 109 8.59 12.78 14.13
CA GLY A 109 8.29 13.54 12.92
C GLY A 109 8.27 12.66 11.67
N THR A 110 8.09 13.31 10.52
CA THR A 110 8.13 12.67 9.20
C THR A 110 9.39 13.10 8.48
N TYR A 111 10.11 12.12 7.96
CA TYR A 111 11.47 12.30 7.43
C TYR A 111 11.66 11.56 6.11
N ARG A 112 12.70 11.93 5.38
CA ARG A 112 13.25 11.20 4.23
C ARG A 112 14.75 11.03 4.39
N ILE A 113 15.28 9.97 3.80
CA ILE A 113 16.72 9.85 3.55
C ILE A 113 17.01 10.52 2.21
N GLN A 114 18.04 11.36 2.18
CA GLN A 114 18.56 11.99 0.98
C GLN A 114 20.00 11.53 0.75
N VAL A 115 20.29 11.11 -0.48
CA VAL A 115 21.64 10.71 -0.90
C VAL A 115 21.95 11.45 -2.19
N GLU A 116 23.05 12.20 -2.19
CA GLU A 116 23.51 12.93 -3.37
C GLU A 116 23.77 11.97 -4.53
N GLY A 117 23.33 12.34 -5.74
CA GLY A 117 23.44 11.51 -6.94
C GLY A 117 22.39 10.40 -7.06
N ILE A 118 21.54 10.19 -6.04
CA ILE A 118 20.36 9.31 -6.11
C ILE A 118 19.08 10.14 -6.00
N GLY A 119 18.92 10.89 -4.92
CA GLY A 119 17.70 11.63 -4.59
C GLY A 119 17.20 11.31 -3.20
N GLU A 120 15.88 11.19 -3.05
CA GLU A 120 15.19 11.07 -1.75
C GLU A 120 14.36 9.80 -1.65
N SER A 121 14.27 9.25 -0.44
CA SER A 121 13.42 8.10 -0.13
C SER A 121 11.93 8.46 -0.09
N TRP A 122 11.08 7.44 -0.01
CA TRP A 122 9.72 7.61 0.52
C TRP A 122 9.76 8.22 1.93
N PRO A 123 8.75 9.01 2.30
CA PRO A 123 8.64 9.54 3.65
C PRO A 123 8.33 8.41 4.63
N PHE A 124 8.87 8.51 5.83
CA PHE A 124 8.62 7.60 6.93
C PHE A 124 8.47 8.36 8.25
N GLU A 125 7.75 7.77 9.20
CA GLU A 125 7.54 8.37 10.52
C GLU A 125 8.56 7.86 11.54
N ILE A 126 9.03 8.75 12.42
CA ILE A 126 9.64 8.36 13.70
C ILE A 126 8.64 8.77 14.77
N ARG A 127 8.09 7.80 15.52
CA ARG A 127 7.18 8.08 16.64
C ARG A 127 6.97 6.89 17.56
N PRO A 128 6.52 7.10 18.81
CA PRO A 128 6.03 6.02 19.65
C PRO A 128 4.89 5.24 18.98
N PHE A 129 4.83 3.93 19.25
CA PHE A 129 3.77 3.04 18.77
C PHE A 129 3.60 3.02 17.24
N VAL A 130 4.68 3.20 16.48
CA VAL A 130 4.63 3.29 15.01
C VAL A 130 4.01 2.04 14.36
N HIS A 131 4.29 0.84 14.90
CA HIS A 131 3.75 -0.42 14.38
C HIS A 131 2.46 -0.88 15.06
N GLN A 132 1.86 -0.10 15.96
CA GLN A 132 0.65 -0.53 16.69
C GLN A 132 -0.52 -0.85 15.74
N ARG A 133 -0.75 0.02 14.75
CA ARG A 133 -1.79 -0.20 13.74
C ARG A 133 -1.52 -1.45 12.88
N LEU A 134 -0.25 -1.68 12.53
CA LEU A 134 0.16 -2.89 11.81
C LEU A 134 -0.13 -4.14 12.64
N ALA A 135 0.28 -4.16 13.91
CA ALA A 135 0.04 -5.29 14.80
C ALA A 135 -1.47 -5.59 14.96
N MET A 136 -2.29 -4.55 15.14
CA MET A 136 -3.75 -4.69 15.17
C MET A 136 -4.32 -5.23 13.86
N ALA A 137 -3.81 -4.78 12.71
CA ALA A 137 -4.23 -5.27 11.40
C ALA A 137 -3.85 -6.75 11.20
N CYS A 138 -2.63 -7.16 11.57
CA CYS A 138 -2.20 -8.56 11.54
C CYS A 138 -3.09 -9.44 12.41
N ALA A 139 -3.37 -9.01 13.65
CA ALA A 139 -4.29 -9.73 14.55
C ALA A 139 -5.71 -9.83 13.96
N LYS A 140 -6.19 -8.74 13.35
CA LYS A 140 -7.48 -8.71 12.64
C LYS A 140 -7.50 -9.64 11.43
N GLY A 141 -6.35 -9.94 10.82
CA GLY A 141 -6.20 -10.97 9.80
C GLY A 141 -6.79 -12.32 10.24
N PHE A 142 -6.50 -12.76 11.47
CA PHE A 142 -7.06 -14.00 12.02
C PHE A 142 -8.59 -13.96 12.20
N TYR A 143 -9.16 -12.79 12.49
CA TYR A 143 -10.61 -12.64 12.53
C TYR A 143 -11.23 -12.91 11.16
N TYR A 144 -10.61 -12.43 10.07
CA TYR A 144 -11.10 -12.70 8.72
C TYR A 144 -10.99 -14.17 8.29
N GLN A 145 -10.06 -14.92 8.88
CA GLN A 145 -9.86 -16.35 8.61
C GLN A 145 -10.78 -17.27 9.42
N ARG A 146 -11.66 -16.75 10.28
CA ARG A 146 -12.60 -17.59 11.03
C ARG A 146 -13.57 -18.32 10.10
N ALA A 147 -13.70 -19.63 10.30
CA ALA A 147 -14.70 -20.46 9.65
C ALA A 147 -15.90 -20.69 10.58
N SER A 148 -16.97 -21.26 10.03
CA SER A 148 -18.16 -21.75 10.74
C SER A 148 -18.97 -20.70 11.50
N MET A 149 -18.65 -19.42 11.34
CA MET A 149 -19.39 -18.29 11.90
C MET A 149 -19.41 -17.09 10.95
N ALA A 150 -20.45 -16.27 11.08
CA ALA A 150 -20.54 -15.02 10.33
C ALA A 150 -19.47 -14.02 10.78
N LEU A 151 -18.93 -13.27 9.82
CA LEU A 151 -18.12 -12.10 10.08
C LEU A 151 -19.03 -10.87 10.10
N GLU A 152 -19.30 -10.37 11.29
CA GLU A 152 -20.14 -9.20 11.51
C GLU A 152 -19.51 -7.93 10.93
N GLU A 153 -20.32 -7.07 10.31
CA GLU A 153 -19.91 -5.79 9.72
C GLU A 153 -19.20 -4.86 10.70
N LYS A 154 -19.61 -4.87 11.98
CA LYS A 154 -18.99 -4.04 13.03
C LYS A 154 -17.49 -4.30 13.18
N TRP A 155 -17.03 -5.51 12.87
CA TRP A 155 -15.62 -5.89 12.91
C TRP A 155 -15.02 -6.04 11.51
N ALA A 156 -15.81 -6.50 10.53
CA ALA A 156 -15.33 -6.85 9.19
C ALA A 156 -15.45 -5.71 8.16
N GLY A 157 -16.24 -4.67 8.45
CA GLY A 157 -16.55 -3.59 7.51
C GLY A 157 -17.03 -4.15 6.15
N PRO A 158 -16.41 -3.72 5.03
CA PRO A 158 -16.83 -4.16 3.69
C PRO A 158 -16.57 -5.65 3.44
N TRP A 159 -15.74 -6.31 4.26
CA TRP A 159 -15.43 -7.74 4.15
C TRP A 159 -16.37 -8.62 5.00
N LYS A 160 -17.55 -8.11 5.38
CA LYS A 160 -18.57 -8.90 6.08
C LYS A 160 -19.01 -10.08 5.21
N ARG A 161 -19.26 -11.21 5.86
CA ARG A 161 -19.77 -12.42 5.18
C ARG A 161 -20.51 -13.32 6.15
N ASN A 162 -21.41 -14.14 5.62
CA ASN A 162 -22.04 -15.21 6.40
C ASN A 162 -21.00 -16.28 6.80
N GLY A 163 -21.39 -17.15 7.73
CA GLY A 163 -20.57 -18.30 8.11
C GLY A 163 -20.43 -19.28 6.96
N GLY A 164 -19.21 -19.77 6.75
CA GLY A 164 -18.92 -20.85 5.80
C GLY A 164 -18.52 -22.11 6.55
N HIS A 165 -18.84 -23.29 6.01
CA HIS A 165 -18.56 -24.59 6.64
C HIS A 165 -19.19 -24.75 8.03
N PRO A 166 -20.53 -24.63 8.17
CA PRO A 166 -21.19 -24.94 9.43
C PRO A 166 -21.04 -26.43 9.74
N ASP A 167 -20.66 -26.76 10.97
CA ASP A 167 -20.53 -28.15 11.45
C ASP A 167 -21.91 -28.70 11.86
N THR A 168 -22.80 -28.84 10.87
CA THR A 168 -24.19 -29.28 11.07
C THR A 168 -24.45 -30.70 10.64
N MET A 169 -23.49 -31.35 9.96
CA MET A 169 -23.60 -32.73 9.50
C MET A 169 -22.33 -33.48 9.88
N VAL A 170 -22.47 -34.55 10.64
CA VAL A 170 -21.36 -35.43 11.03
C VAL A 170 -21.56 -36.76 10.33
N TYR A 171 -20.73 -37.04 9.34
CA TYR A 171 -20.67 -38.34 8.67
C TYR A 171 -19.79 -39.29 9.49
N ILE A 172 -20.31 -40.47 9.82
CA ILE A 172 -19.55 -41.48 10.57
C ILE A 172 -18.82 -42.37 9.58
N HIS A 173 -17.48 -42.31 9.60
CA HIS A 173 -16.65 -43.22 8.81
C HIS A 173 -16.94 -44.68 9.21
N PRO A 174 -17.03 -45.65 8.27
CA PRO A 174 -17.35 -47.04 8.58
C PRO A 174 -16.49 -47.68 9.67
N SER A 175 -15.22 -47.29 9.78
CA SER A 175 -14.32 -47.80 10.83
C SER A 175 -14.63 -47.29 12.25
N ALA A 176 -15.41 -46.21 12.37
CA ALA A 176 -15.83 -45.59 13.65
C ALA A 176 -17.30 -45.88 13.98
N ALA A 177 -18.00 -46.66 13.13
CA ALA A 177 -19.39 -46.97 13.30
C ALA A 177 -19.62 -47.90 14.50
N THR A 178 -20.70 -47.64 15.23
CA THR A 178 -21.19 -48.50 16.31
C THR A 178 -22.68 -48.73 16.14
N ILE A 179 -23.27 -49.67 16.89
CA ILE A 179 -24.73 -49.90 16.83
C ILE A 179 -25.52 -48.63 17.14
N GLY A 180 -25.06 -47.81 18.10
CA GLY A 180 -25.72 -46.54 18.46
C GLY A 180 -25.38 -45.36 17.55
N ARG A 181 -24.43 -45.51 16.62
CA ARG A 181 -23.92 -44.49 15.69
C ARG A 181 -23.51 -45.17 14.37
N PRO A 182 -24.47 -45.50 13.49
CA PRO A 182 -24.18 -46.22 12.25
C PRO A 182 -23.39 -45.35 11.27
N ALA A 183 -22.70 -45.98 10.31
CA ALA A 183 -21.93 -45.28 9.29
C ALA A 183 -22.80 -44.43 8.36
N GLY A 184 -22.20 -43.37 7.81
CA GLY A 184 -22.83 -42.41 6.89
C GLY A 184 -23.29 -41.13 7.56
#